data_AF-A0A965QEB7-F1
#
_entry.id   AF-A0A965QEB7-F1
#
_cell.length_a   1.000
_cell.length_b   1.000
_cell.length_c   1.000
_cell.angle_alpha   90.00
_cell.angle_beta   90.00
_cell.angle_gamma   90.00
#
_symmetry.space_group_name_H-M   'P 1'
#
loop_
_entity.id
_entity.type
_entity.pdbx_description
1 polymer ?
#
loop_
_entity_poly.entity_id
_entity_poly.type
_entity_poly.pdbx_seq_one_letter_code
_entity_poly.pdbx_strand_id
1 'polypeptide(L)'
;MEKLGKLFLIPNTLGGESISDIIPDDVIKSTILLRHFAVEEIKSARRLLRKMDRQFPIDECQFTLMNKHSKESDMMKVLLKLTNGEDVGIISEAGCAGIADPGAELVFLAHSQGIQVVPFVGPSSIFLALMGSGFSGQHFTFHGYLPKERKDRIRKMKDMEMDTRRHGGTHIFMDTPFRNMNVLEDLLNELTDTTQLCIASNLT
;
A
#
# COMPACT_ATOMS: atom_id res chain seq x y z
N MET A 1 -27.71 12.88 15.73
CA MET A 1 -27.00 11.99 14.79
C MET A 1 -26.19 11.03 15.63
N GLU A 2 -26.33 9.74 15.42
CA GLU A 2 -25.43 8.76 16.02
C GLU A 2 -24.00 9.04 15.54
N LYS A 3 -23.03 8.84 16.44
CA LYS A 3 -21.62 9.12 16.16
C LYS A 3 -21.09 8.04 15.23
N LEU A 4 -20.68 8.42 14.01
CA LEU A 4 -19.99 7.52 13.09
C LEU A 4 -18.65 7.06 13.66
N GLY A 5 -18.27 5.83 13.34
CA GLY A 5 -16.93 5.29 13.57
C GLY A 5 -15.91 5.92 12.62
N LYS A 6 -14.65 5.54 12.81
CA LYS A 6 -13.52 6.00 12.00
C LYS A 6 -12.85 4.83 11.30
N LEU A 7 -12.37 5.10 10.09
CA LEU A 7 -11.62 4.15 9.28
C LEU A 7 -10.13 4.45 9.39
N PHE A 8 -9.36 3.58 10.04
CA PHE A 8 -7.92 3.75 10.26
C PHE A 8 -7.12 2.98 9.21
N LEU A 9 -6.20 3.63 8.50
CA LEU A 9 -5.29 2.96 7.56
C LEU A 9 -4.01 2.58 8.30
N ILE A 10 -3.90 1.31 8.68
CA ILE A 10 -2.82 0.81 9.52
C ILE A 10 -1.69 0.31 8.60
N PRO A 11 -0.49 0.90 8.68
CA PRO A 11 0.63 0.45 7.91
C PRO A 11 1.16 -0.89 8.43
N ASN A 12 1.85 -1.58 7.55
CA ASN A 12 2.59 -2.78 7.84
C ASN A 12 4.08 -2.56 7.52
N THR A 13 4.94 -3.46 7.98
CA THR A 13 6.37 -3.46 7.60
C THR A 13 6.53 -3.73 6.11
N LEU A 14 7.65 -3.30 5.51
CA LEU A 14 8.01 -3.69 4.13
C LEU A 14 8.75 -5.04 4.05
N GLY A 15 9.13 -5.56 5.21
CA GLY A 15 9.87 -6.82 5.39
C GLY A 15 10.38 -6.91 6.83
N GLY A 16 11.10 -7.98 7.15
CA GLY A 16 11.76 -8.14 8.44
C GLY A 16 10.85 -8.48 9.63
N GLU A 17 11.48 -8.65 10.80
CA GLU A 17 10.78 -9.05 12.02
C GLU A 17 10.42 -7.88 12.94
N SER A 18 11.25 -6.84 13.01
CA SER A 18 11.08 -5.67 13.89
C SER A 18 9.98 -4.73 13.39
N ILE A 19 9.18 -4.21 14.32
CA ILE A 19 8.22 -3.12 14.06
C ILE A 19 8.65 -1.81 14.72
N SER A 20 9.51 -1.87 15.75
CA SER A 20 9.80 -0.77 16.66
C SER A 20 10.51 0.39 15.98
N ASP A 21 11.35 0.09 14.98
CA ASP A 21 12.11 1.08 14.23
C ASP A 21 11.33 1.64 13.03
N ILE A 22 10.12 1.11 12.76
CA ILE A 22 9.40 1.30 11.50
C ILE A 22 8.00 1.90 11.73
N ILE A 23 7.27 1.40 12.73
CA ILE A 23 5.89 1.82 13.02
C ILE A 23 5.91 2.68 14.29
N PRO A 24 5.46 3.95 14.24
CA PRO A 24 5.45 4.82 15.41
C PRO A 24 4.58 4.28 16.56
N ASP A 25 5.00 4.54 17.80
CA ASP A 25 4.28 4.08 19.00
C ASP A 25 2.82 4.52 19.06
N ASP A 26 2.50 5.73 18.61
CA ASP A 26 1.12 6.23 18.65
C ASP A 26 0.21 5.55 17.63
N VAL A 27 0.77 5.05 16.53
CA VAL A 27 0.07 4.18 15.58
C VAL A 27 -0.26 2.86 16.27
N ILE A 28 0.74 2.24 16.93
CA ILE A 28 0.57 0.99 17.68
C ILE A 28 -0.53 1.14 18.75
N LYS A 29 -0.43 2.17 19.61
CA LYS A 29 -1.40 2.44 20.68
C LYS A 29 -2.82 2.62 20.14
N SER A 30 -2.97 3.29 19.00
CA SER A 30 -4.28 3.48 18.39
C SER A 30 -4.83 2.19 17.79
N THR A 31 -3.98 1.42 17.11
CA THR A 31 -4.35 0.15 16.48
C THR A 31 -4.81 -0.90 17.50
N ILE A 32 -4.14 -1.02 18.65
CA ILE A 32 -4.48 -2.06 19.64
C ILE A 32 -5.82 -1.83 20.36
N LEU A 33 -6.40 -0.63 20.23
CA LEU A 33 -7.74 -0.30 20.75
C LEU A 33 -8.87 -0.80 19.81
N LEU A 34 -8.55 -1.11 18.56
CA LEU A 34 -9.53 -1.55 17.58
C LEU A 34 -9.90 -3.03 17.78
N ARG A 35 -11.11 -3.40 17.36
CA ARG A 35 -11.62 -4.79 17.36
C ARG A 35 -12.19 -5.23 16.01
N HIS A 36 -12.28 -4.33 15.04
CA HIS A 36 -12.76 -4.65 13.70
C HIS A 36 -11.67 -4.33 12.69
N PHE A 37 -11.38 -5.29 11.82
CA PHE A 37 -10.30 -5.15 10.83
C PHE A 37 -10.77 -5.63 9.46
N ALA A 38 -10.50 -4.84 8.43
CA ALA A 38 -10.55 -5.25 7.02
C ALA A 38 -9.13 -5.60 6.57
N VAL A 39 -8.91 -6.81 6.11
CA VAL A 39 -7.55 -7.37 5.90
C VAL A 39 -7.48 -8.16 4.60
N GLU A 40 -6.34 -8.10 3.90
CA GLU A 40 -6.11 -8.91 2.69
C GLU A 40 -5.96 -10.40 3.04
N GLU A 41 -5.24 -10.70 4.12
CA GLU A 41 -5.03 -12.04 4.65
C GLU A 41 -5.12 -12.04 6.19
N ILE A 42 -5.90 -12.97 6.76
CA ILE A 42 -6.16 -12.99 8.20
C ILE A 42 -4.91 -13.41 8.97
N LYS A 43 -4.14 -14.38 8.47
CA LYS A 43 -2.97 -14.91 9.19
C LYS A 43 -1.88 -13.85 9.34
N SER A 44 -1.60 -13.08 8.29
CA SER A 44 -0.62 -11.99 8.29
C SER A 44 -1.04 -10.86 9.24
N ALA A 45 -2.31 -10.43 9.18
CA ALA A 45 -2.85 -9.40 10.05
C ALA A 45 -2.80 -9.80 11.53
N ARG A 46 -3.21 -11.03 11.88
CA ARG A 46 -3.11 -11.54 13.26
C ARG A 46 -1.67 -11.53 13.78
N ARG A 47 -0.70 -11.87 12.92
CA ARG A 47 0.73 -11.83 13.27
C ARG A 47 1.19 -10.40 13.51
N LEU A 48 0.80 -9.43 12.67
CA LEU A 48 1.14 -8.01 12.87
C LEU A 48 0.58 -7.48 14.19
N LEU A 49 -0.70 -7.73 14.48
CA LEU A 49 -1.34 -7.28 15.71
C LEU A 49 -0.67 -7.89 16.96
N ARG A 50 -0.25 -9.16 16.90
CA ARG A 50 0.54 -9.80 17.98
C ARG A 50 1.99 -9.30 18.08
N LYS A 51 2.57 -8.77 17.00
CA LYS A 51 3.86 -8.07 17.05
C LYS A 51 3.71 -6.71 17.73
N MET A 52 2.63 -5.99 17.43
CA MET A 52 2.28 -4.70 18.04
C MET A 52 2.01 -4.83 19.54
N ASP A 53 1.24 -5.84 19.94
CA ASP A 53 1.04 -6.20 21.34
C ASP A 53 0.92 -7.72 21.48
N ARG A 54 1.86 -8.32 22.23
CA ARG A 54 1.87 -9.76 22.48
C ARG A 54 0.59 -10.25 23.16
N GLN A 55 -0.09 -9.40 23.94
CA GLN A 55 -1.31 -9.73 24.65
C GLN A 55 -2.59 -9.40 23.86
N PHE A 56 -2.46 -8.84 22.65
CA PHE A 56 -3.59 -8.38 21.85
C PHE A 56 -4.70 -9.45 21.71
N PRO A 57 -5.95 -9.17 22.10
CA PRO A 57 -7.01 -10.17 22.22
C PRO A 57 -7.62 -10.50 20.85
N ILE A 58 -6.88 -11.27 20.05
CA ILE A 58 -7.27 -11.64 18.68
C ILE A 58 -8.65 -12.30 18.61
N ASP A 59 -9.03 -13.10 19.61
CA ASP A 59 -10.29 -13.85 19.59
C ASP A 59 -11.51 -12.94 19.86
N GLU A 60 -11.31 -11.72 20.35
CA GLU A 60 -12.34 -10.67 20.45
C GLU A 60 -12.51 -9.90 19.13
N CYS A 61 -11.62 -10.09 18.17
CA CYS A 61 -11.59 -9.30 16.94
C CYS A 61 -12.45 -9.92 15.84
N GLN A 62 -13.07 -9.06 15.03
CA GLN A 62 -13.76 -9.46 13.82
C GLN A 62 -12.93 -9.05 12.59
N PHE A 63 -12.59 -10.03 11.76
CA PHE A 63 -11.82 -9.83 10.53
C PHE A 63 -12.73 -9.98 9.32
N THR A 64 -12.72 -8.97 8.45
CA THR A 64 -13.37 -9.00 7.13
C THR A 64 -12.30 -9.13 6.07
N LEU A 65 -12.35 -10.19 5.24
CA LEU A 65 -11.42 -10.37 4.14
C LEU A 65 -11.72 -9.37 3.02
N MET A 66 -10.72 -8.56 2.67
CA MET A 66 -10.78 -7.56 1.62
C MET A 66 -9.57 -7.71 0.69
N ASN A 67 -9.73 -8.48 -0.37
CA ASN A 67 -8.71 -8.71 -1.39
C ASN A 67 -9.24 -8.31 -2.79
N LYS A 68 -8.42 -8.46 -3.83
CA LYS A 68 -8.77 -8.13 -5.22
C LYS A 68 -10.01 -8.86 -5.79
N HIS A 69 -10.53 -9.87 -5.10
CA HIS A 69 -11.73 -10.63 -5.46
C HIS A 69 -12.91 -10.34 -4.54
N SER A 70 -12.74 -9.45 -3.56
CA SER A 70 -13.81 -9.06 -2.66
C SER A 70 -14.93 -8.39 -3.43
N LYS A 71 -16.16 -8.69 -3.01
CA LYS A 71 -17.35 -8.11 -3.63
C LYS A 71 -17.73 -6.85 -2.89
N GLU A 72 -18.56 -6.04 -3.54
CA GLU A 72 -19.19 -4.88 -2.91
C GLU A 72 -19.87 -5.24 -1.58
N SER A 73 -20.47 -6.43 -1.48
CA SER A 73 -21.07 -6.92 -0.24
C SER A 73 -20.11 -7.02 0.95
N ASP A 74 -18.81 -7.24 0.71
CA ASP A 74 -17.82 -7.31 1.78
C ASP A 74 -17.43 -5.90 2.26
N MET A 75 -17.32 -4.94 1.34
CA MET A 75 -17.15 -3.52 1.69
C MET A 75 -18.35 -2.99 2.48
N MET A 76 -19.58 -3.38 2.08
CA MET A 76 -20.80 -2.99 2.80
C MET A 76 -20.85 -3.51 4.24
N LYS A 77 -20.28 -4.69 4.53
CA LYS A 77 -20.16 -5.17 5.92
C LYS A 77 -19.26 -4.26 6.74
N VAL A 78 -18.16 -3.77 6.17
CA VAL A 78 -17.25 -2.84 6.85
C VAL A 78 -17.91 -1.48 7.05
N LEU A 79 -18.57 -0.96 6.02
CA LEU A 79 -19.28 0.32 6.08
C LEU A 79 -20.39 0.28 7.14
N LEU A 80 -21.13 -0.83 7.26
CA LEU A 80 -22.17 -0.98 8.28
C LEU A 80 -21.63 -0.81 9.71
N LYS A 81 -20.43 -1.33 9.99
CA LYS A 81 -19.76 -1.15 11.29
C LYS A 81 -19.45 0.31 11.57
N LEU A 82 -18.85 0.97 10.57
CA LEU A 82 -18.52 2.39 10.65
C LEU A 82 -19.78 3.25 10.84
N THR A 83 -20.89 2.94 10.15
CA THR A 83 -22.15 3.66 10.34
C THR A 83 -22.78 3.41 11.70
N ASN A 84 -22.52 2.26 12.32
CA ASN A 84 -22.98 1.94 13.68
C ASN A 84 -22.07 2.52 14.78
N GLY A 85 -21.07 3.33 14.43
CA GLY A 85 -20.17 3.95 15.41
C GLY A 85 -18.96 3.11 15.79
N GLU A 86 -18.75 1.96 15.15
CA GLU A 86 -17.61 1.09 15.41
C GLU A 86 -16.41 1.52 14.56
N ASP A 87 -15.25 1.71 15.21
CA ASP A 87 -14.00 1.99 14.51
C ASP A 87 -13.47 0.73 13.80
N VAL A 88 -12.97 0.90 12.57
CA VAL A 88 -12.42 -0.20 11.76
C VAL A 88 -11.01 0.14 11.28
N GLY A 89 -10.09 -0.82 11.39
CA GLY A 89 -8.76 -0.74 10.82
C GLY A 89 -8.66 -1.46 9.45
N ILE A 90 -8.00 -0.85 8.48
CA ILE A 90 -7.54 -1.53 7.25
C ILE A 90 -6.08 -1.92 7.44
N ILE A 91 -5.73 -3.19 7.20
CA ILE A 91 -4.34 -3.68 7.23
C ILE A 91 -4.02 -4.30 5.87
N SER A 92 -3.00 -3.76 5.22
CA SER A 92 -2.45 -4.30 3.96
C SER A 92 -1.27 -5.23 4.21
N GLU A 93 -0.89 -6.01 3.19
CA GLU A 93 0.18 -7.00 3.32
C GLU A 93 1.57 -6.38 3.58
N ALA A 94 1.84 -5.19 3.06
CA ALA A 94 3.11 -4.49 3.25
C ALA A 94 2.96 -2.98 3.10
N GLY A 95 3.71 -2.22 3.89
CA GLY A 95 3.78 -0.76 3.78
C GLY A 95 2.49 -0.03 4.09
N CYS A 96 2.28 1.12 3.44
CA CYS A 96 1.09 1.95 3.64
C CYS A 96 -0.17 1.34 3.01
N ALA A 97 -1.26 1.28 3.78
CA ALA A 97 -2.55 0.80 3.31
C ALA A 97 -3.27 1.81 2.40
N GLY A 98 -3.99 1.31 1.39
CA GLY A 98 -4.85 2.09 0.49
C GLY A 98 -4.14 2.71 -0.72
N ILE A 99 -2.86 2.40 -0.96
CA ILE A 99 -2.09 2.99 -2.08
C ILE A 99 -2.05 2.07 -3.31
N ALA A 100 -1.68 0.80 -3.12
CA ALA A 100 -1.51 -0.19 -4.18
C ALA A 100 -2.33 -1.46 -3.93
N ASP A 101 -3.29 -1.38 -3.00
CA ASP A 101 -4.07 -2.49 -2.48
C ASP A 101 -5.58 -2.21 -2.62
N PRO A 102 -6.45 -3.20 -2.36
CA PRO A 102 -7.90 -3.07 -2.48
C PRO A 102 -8.54 -2.05 -1.53
N GLY A 103 -7.81 -1.50 -0.54
CA GLY A 103 -8.35 -0.59 0.47
C GLY A 103 -8.78 0.77 -0.07
N ALA A 104 -8.29 1.19 -1.25
CA ALA A 104 -8.63 2.49 -1.83
C ALA A 104 -10.12 2.67 -2.12
N GLU A 105 -10.81 1.61 -2.57
CA GLU A 105 -12.25 1.66 -2.85
C GLU A 105 -13.07 1.84 -1.57
N LEU A 106 -12.71 1.13 -0.49
CA LEU A 106 -13.35 1.30 0.81
C LEU A 106 -13.13 2.70 1.38
N VAL A 107 -11.95 3.29 1.21
CA VAL A 107 -11.66 4.68 1.59
C VAL A 107 -12.57 5.66 0.84
N PHE A 108 -12.73 5.46 -0.47
CA PHE A 108 -13.63 6.29 -1.29
C PHE A 108 -15.08 6.20 -0.79
N LEU A 109 -15.57 4.99 -0.53
CA LEU A 109 -16.93 4.76 -0.01
C LEU A 109 -17.12 5.32 1.41
N ALA A 110 -16.10 5.25 2.26
CA ALA A 110 -16.14 5.85 3.59
C ALA A 110 -16.29 7.37 3.49
N HIS A 111 -15.52 8.02 2.62
CA HIS A 111 -15.65 9.46 2.37
C HIS A 111 -17.04 9.85 1.84
N SER A 112 -17.63 9.05 0.94
CA SER A 112 -18.96 9.35 0.39
C SER A 112 -20.08 9.28 1.45
N GLN A 113 -19.83 8.58 2.57
CA GLN A 113 -20.75 8.48 3.72
C GLN A 113 -20.40 9.43 4.87
N GLY A 114 -19.41 10.32 4.69
CA GLY A 114 -18.97 11.25 5.74
C GLY A 114 -18.21 10.60 6.90
N ILE A 115 -17.75 9.36 6.72
CA ILE A 115 -16.90 8.65 7.70
C ILE A 115 -15.51 9.29 7.67
N GLN A 116 -14.96 9.53 8.86
CA GLN A 116 -13.59 10.03 8.98
C GLN A 116 -12.60 8.92 8.64
N VAL A 117 -11.74 9.17 7.64
CA VAL A 117 -10.60 8.32 7.30
C VAL A 117 -9.34 8.88 7.98
N VAL A 118 -8.61 8.02 8.68
CA VAL A 118 -7.43 8.35 9.49
C VAL A 118 -6.23 7.55 8.96
N PRO A 119 -5.44 8.11 8.03
CA PRO A 119 -4.23 7.46 7.56
C PRO A 119 -3.13 7.52 8.63
N PHE A 120 -2.51 6.38 8.96
CA PHE A 120 -1.34 6.36 9.84
C PHE A 120 -0.03 6.42 9.05
N VAL A 121 0.97 7.01 9.69
CA VAL A 121 2.35 7.08 9.18
C VAL A 121 2.97 5.69 9.22
N GLY A 122 3.58 5.27 8.11
CA GLY A 122 4.33 4.03 8.02
C GLY A 122 5.25 3.99 6.80
N PRO A 123 5.97 2.88 6.60
CA PRO A 123 6.97 2.78 5.54
C PRO A 123 6.31 2.68 4.17
N SER A 124 6.80 3.47 3.22
CA SER A 124 6.37 3.42 1.82
C SER A 124 7.56 3.07 0.93
N SER A 125 7.51 1.90 0.28
CA SER A 125 8.55 1.46 -0.64
C SER A 125 8.71 2.43 -1.82
N ILE A 126 7.60 3.05 -2.26
CA ILE A 126 7.58 4.04 -3.33
C ILE A 126 8.40 5.27 -2.92
N PHE A 127 8.13 5.84 -1.74
CA PHE A 127 8.85 7.02 -1.28
C PHE A 127 10.29 6.71 -0.88
N LEU A 128 10.55 5.58 -0.25
CA LEU A 128 11.92 5.16 0.08
C LEU A 128 12.78 4.96 -1.17
N ALA A 129 12.23 4.32 -2.22
CA ALA A 129 12.91 4.19 -3.51
C ALA A 129 13.18 5.56 -4.14
N LEU A 130 12.19 6.44 -4.17
CA LEU A 130 12.31 7.79 -4.72
C LEU A 130 13.37 8.61 -3.98
N MET A 131 13.33 8.63 -2.65
CA MET A 131 14.31 9.33 -1.81
C MET A 131 15.73 8.79 -2.02
N GLY A 132 15.89 7.46 -2.05
CA GLY A 132 17.18 6.81 -2.26
C GLY A 132 17.73 6.94 -3.68
N SER A 133 16.88 7.22 -4.67
CA SER A 133 17.28 7.31 -6.08
C SER A 133 18.05 8.59 -6.43
N GLY A 134 17.86 9.67 -5.66
CA GLY A 134 18.35 11.00 -6.03
C GLY A 134 17.58 11.66 -7.19
N PHE A 135 16.51 11.03 -7.69
CA PHE A 135 15.65 11.61 -8.73
C PHE A 135 14.67 12.65 -8.17
N SER A 136 14.01 13.39 -9.07
CA SER A 136 13.07 14.44 -8.69
C SER A 136 11.88 13.85 -7.92
N GLY A 137 11.75 14.22 -6.65
CA GLY A 137 10.58 13.89 -5.84
C GLY A 137 9.41 14.89 -5.97
N GLN A 138 9.61 16.02 -6.64
CA GLN A 138 8.58 17.06 -6.80
C GLN A 138 7.55 16.69 -7.87
N HIS A 139 7.95 15.92 -8.87
CA HIS A 139 7.07 15.44 -9.92
C HIS A 139 7.39 13.98 -10.21
N PHE A 140 6.49 13.08 -9.83
CA PHE A 140 6.64 11.66 -10.09
C PHE A 140 5.30 10.99 -10.38
N THR A 141 5.35 9.86 -11.09
CA THR A 141 4.19 8.99 -11.33
C THR A 141 4.53 7.57 -10.92
N PHE A 142 3.67 6.97 -10.08
CA PHE A 142 3.73 5.55 -9.76
C PHE A 142 2.77 4.76 -10.67
N HIS A 143 3.29 3.75 -11.37
CA HIS A 143 2.54 2.98 -12.38
C HIS A 143 2.09 1.59 -11.88
N GLY A 144 2.46 1.19 -10.66
CA GLY A 144 2.23 -0.19 -10.22
C GLY A 144 3.06 -1.20 -11.02
N TYR A 145 2.41 -2.30 -11.41
CA TYR A 145 3.06 -3.38 -12.17
C TYR A 145 3.13 -3.09 -13.67
N LEU A 146 4.27 -3.39 -14.28
CA LEU A 146 4.41 -3.30 -15.74
C LEU A 146 3.57 -4.36 -16.47
N PRO A 147 3.07 -4.05 -17.69
CA PRO A 147 2.34 -5.01 -18.51
C PRO A 147 3.06 -6.36 -18.66
N LYS A 148 2.29 -7.45 -18.67
CA LYS A 148 2.84 -8.81 -18.84
C LYS A 148 3.39 -9.02 -20.24
N GLU A 149 2.63 -8.59 -21.24
CA GLU A 149 3.02 -8.68 -22.65
C GLU A 149 4.22 -7.76 -22.94
N ARG A 150 5.29 -8.34 -23.50
CA ARG A 150 6.55 -7.62 -23.75
C ARG A 150 6.33 -6.38 -24.62
N LYS A 151 5.51 -6.50 -25.67
CA LYS A 151 5.22 -5.39 -26.58
C LYS A 151 4.62 -4.18 -25.85
N ASP A 152 3.63 -4.43 -24.99
CA ASP A 152 2.95 -3.36 -24.24
C ASP A 152 3.84 -2.79 -23.15
N ARG A 153 4.67 -3.63 -22.52
CA ARG A 153 5.68 -3.20 -21.55
C ARG A 153 6.69 -2.23 -22.17
N ILE A 154 7.24 -2.57 -23.34
CA ILE A 154 8.20 -1.71 -24.05
C ILE A 154 7.56 -0.40 -24.47
N ARG A 155 6.32 -0.44 -24.98
CA ARG A 155 5.58 0.78 -25.30
C ARG A 155 5.46 1.68 -24.07
N LYS A 156 5.05 1.12 -22.93
CA LYS A 156 4.94 1.85 -21.67
C LYS A 156 6.29 2.43 -21.22
N MET A 157 7.39 1.70 -21.36
CA MET A 157 8.75 2.18 -21.06
C MET A 157 9.14 3.38 -21.91
N LYS A 158 8.89 3.33 -23.22
CA LYS A 158 9.18 4.45 -24.13
C LYS A 158 8.31 5.67 -23.84
N ASP A 159 7.03 5.45 -23.52
CA ASP A 159 6.13 6.53 -23.11
C ASP A 159 6.63 7.23 -21.83
N MET A 160 7.14 6.46 -20.84
CA MET A 160 7.76 7.00 -19.62
C MET A 160 9.04 7.78 -19.93
N GLU A 161 9.96 7.25 -20.75
CA GLU A 161 11.18 7.97 -21.13
C GLU A 161 10.88 9.30 -21.83
N MET A 162 9.91 9.29 -22.74
CA MET A 162 9.46 10.50 -23.45
C MET A 162 8.88 11.54 -22.50
N ASP A 163 8.10 11.12 -21.50
CA ASP A 163 7.52 12.02 -20.51
C ASP A 163 8.59 12.61 -19.58
N THR A 164 9.52 11.80 -19.07
CA THR A 164 10.68 12.28 -18.30
C THR A 164 11.48 13.32 -19.07
N ARG A 165 11.73 13.12 -20.37
CA ARG A 165 12.47 14.09 -21.20
C ARG A 165 11.72 15.41 -21.41
N ARG A 166 10.39 15.36 -21.47
CA ARG A 166 9.55 16.54 -21.72
C ARG A 166 9.29 17.34 -20.45
N HIS A 167 9.04 16.67 -19.34
CA HIS A 167 8.52 17.28 -18.12
C HIS A 167 9.48 17.15 -16.92
N GLY A 168 10.58 16.40 -17.04
CA GLY A 168 11.53 16.16 -15.95
C GLY A 168 10.97 15.28 -14.81
N GLY A 169 9.88 14.56 -15.06
CA GLY A 169 9.21 13.72 -14.08
C GLY A 169 9.89 12.38 -13.85
N THR A 170 9.84 11.89 -12.61
CA THR A 170 10.30 10.55 -12.24
C THR A 170 9.19 9.52 -12.45
N HIS A 171 9.50 8.39 -13.07
CA HIS A 171 8.56 7.27 -13.16
C HIS A 171 8.98 6.11 -12.26
N ILE A 172 8.04 5.61 -11.48
CA ILE A 172 8.26 4.51 -10.53
C ILE A 172 7.32 3.36 -10.91
N PHE A 173 7.84 2.15 -10.98
CA PHE A 173 7.07 0.93 -11.18
C PHE A 173 7.65 -0.21 -10.33
N MET A 174 6.92 -1.30 -10.26
CA MET A 174 7.31 -2.54 -9.57
C MET A 174 7.08 -3.74 -10.48
N ASP A 175 7.78 -4.84 -10.22
CA ASP A 175 7.54 -6.12 -10.91
C ASP A 175 7.78 -7.31 -9.98
N THR A 176 7.39 -8.50 -10.42
CA THR A 176 7.59 -9.73 -9.64
C THR A 176 9.04 -10.22 -9.75
N PRO A 177 9.58 -10.91 -8.72
CA PRO A 177 10.98 -11.31 -8.68
C PRO A 177 11.48 -12.03 -9.94
N PHE A 178 10.67 -12.94 -10.49
CA PHE A 178 11.02 -13.74 -11.67
C PHE A 178 11.06 -12.93 -12.97
N ARG A 179 10.49 -11.72 -13.00
CA ARG A 179 10.47 -10.84 -14.17
C ARG A 179 11.57 -9.79 -14.15
N ASN A 180 12.20 -9.52 -13.01
CA ASN A 180 13.13 -8.41 -12.83
C ASN A 180 14.26 -8.38 -13.87
N MET A 181 14.90 -9.52 -14.16
CA MET A 181 15.99 -9.57 -15.14
C MET A 181 15.50 -9.28 -16.56
N ASN A 182 14.37 -9.86 -16.97
CA ASN A 182 13.79 -9.59 -18.29
C ASN A 182 13.36 -8.13 -18.45
N VAL A 183 12.82 -7.52 -17.38
CA VAL A 183 12.46 -6.10 -17.35
C VAL A 183 13.70 -5.22 -17.47
N LEU A 184 14.78 -5.56 -16.75
CA LEU A 184 16.05 -4.85 -16.83
C LEU A 184 16.65 -4.94 -18.25
N GLU A 185 16.65 -6.13 -18.86
CA GLU A 185 17.09 -6.31 -20.24
C GLU A 185 16.26 -5.48 -21.22
N ASP A 186 14.94 -5.43 -21.06
CA ASP A 186 14.08 -4.59 -21.89
C ASP A 186 14.41 -3.10 -21.73
N LEU A 187 14.64 -2.62 -20.49
CA LEU A 187 15.02 -1.22 -20.25
C LEU A 187 16.35 -0.89 -20.93
N LEU A 188 17.36 -1.74 -20.79
CA LEU A 188 18.70 -1.54 -21.35
C LEU A 188 18.69 -1.57 -22.88
N ASN A 189 17.86 -2.42 -23.49
CA ASN A 189 17.81 -2.57 -24.95
C ASN A 189 16.92 -1.54 -25.65
N GLU A 190 15.89 -1.02 -24.97
CA GLU A 190 14.83 -0.23 -25.60
C GLU A 190 14.86 1.25 -25.23
N LEU A 191 15.49 1.62 -24.11
CA LEU A 191 15.70 3.00 -23.70
C LEU A 191 17.09 3.48 -24.13
N THR A 192 17.30 4.78 -24.07
CA THR A 192 18.56 5.39 -24.47
C THR A 192 19.62 5.32 -23.36
N ASP A 193 20.89 5.31 -23.76
CA ASP A 193 22.04 5.27 -22.86
C ASP A 193 22.10 6.43 -21.86
N THR A 194 21.41 7.55 -22.16
CA THR A 194 21.34 8.72 -21.27
C THR A 194 20.27 8.59 -20.18
N THR A 195 19.39 7.61 -20.28
CA THR A 195 18.29 7.44 -19.33
C THR A 195 18.81 6.88 -18.02
N GLN A 196 18.60 7.63 -16.95
CA GLN A 196 19.00 7.23 -15.62
C GLN A 196 18.00 6.23 -15.04
N LEU A 197 18.52 5.15 -14.45
CA LEU A 197 17.74 4.08 -13.84
C LEU A 197 18.21 3.85 -12.40
N CYS A 198 17.27 3.71 -11.47
CA CYS A 198 17.52 3.29 -10.10
C CYS A 198 16.77 1.98 -9.85
N ILE A 199 17.44 1.00 -9.23
CA ILE A 199 16.83 -0.24 -8.75
C ILE A 199 16.86 -0.23 -7.23
N ALA A 200 15.68 -0.25 -6.61
CA ALA A 200 15.53 -0.35 -5.17
C ALA A 200 15.09 -1.77 -4.79
N SER A 201 15.88 -2.45 -3.97
CA SER A 201 15.58 -3.81 -3.49
C SER A 201 15.86 -3.92 -1.99
N ASN A 202 15.13 -4.79 -1.29
CA ASN A 202 15.27 -4.98 0.16
C ASN A 202 15.29 -3.65 0.92
N LEU A 203 14.31 -2.79 0.63
CA LEU A 203 14.14 -1.53 1.32
C LEU A 203 13.75 -1.81 2.78
N THR A 204 14.33 -1.00 3.69
CA THR A 204 14.32 -1.10 5.17
C THR A 204 15.27 -2.14 5.74
#